data_AF-A0A847NB04-F1
#
_entry.id   AF-A0A847NB04-F1
#
_cell.length_a   1.000
_cell.length_b   1.000
_cell.length_c   1.000
_cell.angle_alpha   90.00
_cell.angle_beta   90.00
_cell.angle_gamma   90.00
#
_symmetry.space_group_name_H-M   'P 1'
#
loop_
_entity.id
_entity.type
_entity.pdbx_description
1 polymer ?
#
loop_
_entity_poly.entity_id
_entity_poly.type
_entity_poly.pdbx_seq_one_letter_code
_entity_poly.pdbx_strand_id
1 'polypeptide(L)'
;MFIISAVTEKVDSFRNYILANWEGIVAYQDEASRGSNTEGHVSHVLSSRLSSRPSGWSRKGLKAMAELRAYCCNGGHIETKHIKKTEASYKVTKKILDKVSKSYRITSKEMIHNITVLNNGKVSQLSRALRGFRNSGYII
;
A
#
# COMPACT_ATOMS: atom_id res chain seq x y z
N MET A 1 14.71 19.50 -28.06
CA MET A 1 15.90 19.51 -27.17
C MET A 1 15.61 18.90 -25.78
N PHE A 2 14.52 19.27 -25.09
CA PHE A 2 14.15 18.73 -23.76
C PHE A 2 13.87 17.21 -23.68
N ILE A 3 13.22 16.63 -24.70
CA ILE A 3 12.88 15.19 -24.67
C ILE A 3 14.14 14.32 -24.78
N ILE A 4 15.16 14.79 -25.53
CA ILE A 4 16.40 14.06 -25.74
C ILE A 4 17.21 14.01 -24.43
N SER A 5 17.27 15.11 -23.66
CA SER A 5 18.02 15.11 -22.39
C SER A 5 17.37 14.25 -21.31
N ALA A 6 16.04 14.20 -21.24
CA ALA A 6 15.33 13.35 -20.28
C ALA A 6 15.48 11.84 -20.60
N VAL A 7 15.62 11.49 -21.89
CA VAL A 7 15.89 10.11 -22.30
C VAL A 7 17.33 9.73 -21.96
N THR A 8 18.31 10.61 -22.20
CA THR A 8 19.72 10.33 -21.84
C THR A 8 19.89 10.17 -20.32
N GLU A 9 19.23 10.99 -19.49
CA GLU A 9 19.27 10.84 -18.03
C GLU A 9 18.69 9.51 -17.54
N LYS A 10 17.60 9.04 -18.15
CA LYS A 10 17.03 7.71 -17.83
C LYS A 10 17.97 6.57 -18.21
N VAL A 11 18.62 6.67 -19.38
CA VAL A 11 19.58 5.67 -19.84
C VAL A 11 20.80 5.64 -18.92
N ASP A 12 21.33 6.81 -18.55
CA ASP A 12 22.50 6.91 -17.68
C ASP A 12 22.20 6.43 -16.25
N SER A 13 21.03 6.77 -15.69
CA SER A 13 20.63 6.26 -14.37
C SER A 13 20.46 4.74 -14.36
N PHE A 14 19.87 4.17 -15.42
CA PHE A 14 19.72 2.72 -15.55
C PHE A 14 21.08 2.02 -15.69
N ARG A 15 21.97 2.58 -16.51
CA ARG A 15 23.34 2.06 -16.66
C ARG A 15 24.10 2.09 -15.33
N ASN A 16 24.03 3.20 -14.60
CA ASN A 16 24.67 3.33 -13.29
C ASN A 16 24.10 2.34 -12.28
N TYR A 17 22.78 2.10 -12.30
CA TYR A 17 22.14 1.09 -11.47
C TYR A 17 22.67 -0.32 -11.77
N ILE A 18 22.75 -0.71 -13.04
CA ILE A 18 23.29 -2.03 -13.43
C ILE A 18 24.74 -2.16 -12.96
N LEU A 19 25.58 -1.16 -13.24
CA LEU A 19 27.00 -1.22 -12.90
C LEU A 19 27.22 -1.28 -11.39
N ALA A 20 26.46 -0.51 -10.61
CA ALA A 20 26.55 -0.51 -9.15
C ALA A 20 26.09 -1.82 -8.51
N ASN A 21 25.22 -2.59 -9.18
CA ASN A 21 24.68 -3.86 -8.68
C ASN A 21 25.25 -5.08 -9.42
N TRP A 22 26.31 -4.90 -10.22
CA TRP A 22 26.83 -5.93 -11.11
C TRP A 22 27.26 -7.20 -10.36
N GLU A 23 27.87 -7.06 -9.20
CA GLU A 23 28.28 -8.20 -8.34
C GLU A 23 27.08 -9.07 -7.95
N GLY A 24 25.94 -8.46 -7.59
CA GLY A 24 24.72 -9.19 -7.26
C GLY A 24 24.10 -9.88 -8.48
N ILE A 25 24.15 -9.25 -9.66
CA ILE A 25 23.68 -9.83 -10.92
C ILE A 25 24.50 -11.07 -11.29
N VAL A 26 25.82 -11.01 -11.13
CA VAL A 26 26.72 -12.14 -11.37
C VAL A 26 26.47 -13.26 -10.36
N ALA A 27 26.31 -12.95 -9.07
CA ALA A 27 25.99 -13.93 -8.05
C ALA A 27 24.65 -14.65 -8.31
N TYR A 28 23.69 -13.97 -8.95
CA TYR A 28 22.42 -14.57 -9.36
C TYR A 28 22.55 -15.59 -10.50
N GLN A 29 23.68 -15.61 -11.23
CA GLN A 29 23.94 -16.61 -12.25
C GLN A 29 24.38 -17.97 -11.68
N ASP A 30 24.64 -18.08 -10.38
CA ASP A 30 24.89 -19.38 -9.75
C ASP A 30 23.59 -20.22 -9.68
N GLU A 31 23.67 -21.51 -9.98
CA GLU A 31 22.51 -22.42 -10.05
C GLU A 31 21.78 -22.55 -8.70
N ALA A 32 22.52 -22.42 -7.59
CA ALA A 32 21.96 -22.42 -6.24
C ALA A 32 20.94 -21.28 -6.01
N SER A 33 21.07 -20.18 -6.76
CA SER A 33 20.25 -18.96 -6.63
C SER A 33 19.03 -18.94 -7.55
N ARG A 34 19.02 -19.76 -8.62
CA ARG A 34 17.99 -19.73 -9.68
C ARG A 34 16.71 -20.49 -9.36
N GLY A 35 16.73 -21.41 -8.39
CA GLY A 35 15.59 -22.27 -8.10
C GLY A 35 14.47 -21.62 -7.28
N SER A 36 14.73 -20.50 -6.62
CA SER A 36 13.79 -19.85 -5.70
C SER A 36 13.50 -18.41 -6.12
N ASN A 37 12.28 -18.16 -6.59
CA ASN A 37 11.76 -16.81 -6.76
C ASN A 37 11.34 -16.26 -5.39
N THR A 38 12.28 -16.15 -4.45
CA THR A 38 12.02 -15.76 -3.06
C THR A 38 11.23 -14.44 -2.99
N GLU A 39 11.58 -13.47 -3.82
CA GLU A 39 10.85 -12.21 -3.93
C GLU A 39 9.42 -12.41 -4.46
N GLY A 40 9.25 -13.22 -5.51
CA GLY A 40 7.93 -13.51 -6.08
C GLY A 40 7.02 -14.24 -5.09
N HIS A 41 7.56 -15.20 -4.34
CA HIS A 41 6.83 -15.95 -3.32
C HIS A 41 6.45 -15.05 -2.14
N VAL A 42 7.40 -14.26 -1.62
CA VAL A 42 7.14 -13.29 -0.53
C VAL A 42 6.13 -12.22 -0.96
N SER A 43 6.28 -11.69 -2.18
CA SER A 43 5.36 -10.70 -2.74
C SER A 43 3.96 -11.30 -2.92
N HIS A 44 3.82 -12.54 -3.39
CA HIS A 44 2.53 -13.21 -3.52
C HIS A 44 1.83 -13.36 -2.16
N VAL A 45 2.58 -13.83 -1.14
CA VAL A 45 2.07 -14.04 0.22
C VAL A 45 1.61 -12.73 0.86
N LEU A 46 2.39 -11.66 0.73
CA LEU A 46 2.10 -10.37 1.36
C LEU A 46 1.08 -9.53 0.56
N SER A 47 1.23 -9.44 -0.77
CA SER A 47 0.39 -8.61 -1.63
C SER A 47 -1.06 -9.06 -1.67
N SER A 48 -1.33 -10.36 -1.55
CA SER A 48 -2.69 -10.89 -1.56
C SER A 48 -3.61 -10.29 -0.50
N ARG A 49 -3.07 -9.69 0.59
CA ARG A 49 -3.85 -8.91 1.56
C ARG A 49 -3.47 -7.45 1.65
N LEU A 50 -2.17 -7.15 1.64
CA LEU A 50 -1.69 -5.79 1.91
C LEU A 50 -1.91 -4.85 0.73
N SER A 51 -1.89 -5.39 -0.50
CA SER A 51 -2.11 -4.61 -1.72
C SER A 51 -3.55 -4.68 -2.20
N SER A 52 -4.18 -5.86 -2.19
CA SER A 52 -5.56 -6.04 -2.69
C SER A 52 -6.63 -5.34 -1.85
N ARG A 53 -6.42 -5.21 -0.54
CA ARG A 53 -7.37 -4.63 0.41
C ARG A 53 -6.63 -3.68 1.35
N PRO A 54 -6.28 -2.48 0.88
CA PRO A 54 -5.55 -1.51 1.70
C PRO A 54 -6.37 -1.20 2.96
N SER A 55 -5.73 -1.37 4.12
CA SER A 55 -6.31 -1.06 5.43
C SER A 55 -5.34 -0.19 6.21
N GLY A 56 -5.86 0.64 7.11
CA GLY A 56 -5.02 1.45 8.01
C GLY A 56 -4.37 0.59 9.09
N TRP A 57 -3.25 -0.04 8.77
CA TRP A 57 -2.49 -0.86 9.74
C TRP A 57 -1.60 0.02 10.61
N SER A 58 -1.60 -0.22 11.92
CA SER A 58 -0.51 0.27 12.78
C SER A 58 0.79 -0.48 12.46
N ARG A 59 1.97 0.09 12.74
CA ARG A 59 3.25 -0.62 12.49
C ARG A 59 3.31 -1.99 13.17
N LYS A 60 2.82 -2.06 14.41
CA LYS A 60 2.77 -3.32 15.19
C LYS A 60 1.80 -4.31 14.55
N GLY A 61 0.61 -3.87 14.14
CA GLY A 61 -0.39 -4.72 13.49
C GLY A 61 0.06 -5.23 12.11
N LEU A 62 0.74 -4.37 11.34
CA LEU A 62 1.30 -4.74 10.04
C LEU A 62 2.36 -5.84 10.19
N LYS A 63 3.28 -5.69 11.16
CA LYS A 63 4.31 -6.69 11.45
C LYS A 63 3.71 -8.03 11.83
N ALA A 64 2.79 -8.04 12.80
CA ALA A 64 2.12 -9.27 13.23
C ALA A 64 1.35 -9.95 12.08
N MET A 65 0.67 -9.16 11.23
CA MET A 65 -0.04 -9.69 10.06
C MET A 65 0.91 -10.33 9.04
N ALA A 66 2.05 -9.71 8.77
CA ALA A 66 3.05 -10.26 7.85
C ALA A 66 3.64 -11.57 8.38
N GLU A 67 4.00 -11.61 9.66
CA GLU A 67 4.55 -12.80 10.33
C GLU A 67 3.55 -13.97 10.35
N LEU A 68 2.28 -13.71 10.68
CA LEU A 68 1.25 -14.74 10.67
C LEU A 68 1.02 -15.31 9.27
N ARG A 69 1.10 -14.49 8.23
CA ARG A 69 0.98 -14.96 6.85
C ARG A 69 2.14 -15.85 6.44
N ALA A 70 3.37 -15.45 6.76
CA ALA A 70 4.55 -16.28 6.51
C ALA A 70 4.44 -17.62 7.24
N TYR A 71 4.00 -17.61 8.50
CA TYR A 71 3.77 -18.82 9.29
C TYR A 71 2.75 -19.76 8.65
N CYS A 72 1.59 -19.25 8.23
CA CYS A 72 0.58 -20.06 7.55
C CYS A 72 1.06 -20.65 6.22
N CYS A 73 1.80 -19.87 5.44
CA CYS A 73 2.37 -20.35 4.17
C CYS A 73 3.42 -21.45 4.38
N ASN A 74 4.11 -21.44 5.52
CA ASN A 74 5.05 -22.49 5.91
C ASN A 74 4.38 -23.73 6.53
N GLY A 75 3.04 -23.86 6.40
CA GLY A 75 2.27 -24.99 6.95
C GLY A 75 1.85 -24.81 8.41
N GLY A 76 2.03 -23.63 8.99
CA GLY A 76 1.56 -23.31 10.32
C GLY A 76 0.03 -23.24 10.39
N HIS A 77 -0.55 -23.80 11.45
CA HIS A 77 -2.00 -23.76 11.68
C HIS A 77 -2.34 -22.87 12.88
N ILE A 78 -3.15 -21.84 12.63
CA ILE A 78 -3.65 -20.95 13.68
C ILE A 78 -4.99 -21.52 14.17
N GLU A 79 -4.98 -22.04 15.39
CA GLU A 79 -6.20 -22.50 16.07
C GLU A 79 -6.81 -21.40 16.94
N THR A 80 -8.11 -21.55 17.24
CA THR A 80 -8.86 -20.62 18.09
C THR A 80 -8.28 -20.50 19.50
N LYS A 81 -7.60 -21.54 20.00
CA LYS A 81 -6.89 -21.54 21.29
C LYS A 81 -5.72 -20.54 21.34
N HIS A 82 -5.14 -20.18 20.20
CA HIS A 82 -4.05 -19.20 20.12
C HIS A 82 -4.56 -17.75 20.16
N ILE A 83 -5.85 -17.54 19.89
CA ILE A 83 -6.48 -16.23 19.94
C ILE A 83 -7.00 -16.03 21.35
N LYS A 84 -6.18 -15.41 22.21
CA LYS A 84 -6.69 -14.90 23.50
C LYS A 84 -7.74 -13.84 23.17
N LYS A 85 -9.00 -14.10 23.51
CA LYS A 85 -10.04 -13.07 23.48
C LYS A 85 -9.61 -11.98 24.44
N THR A 86 -9.19 -10.84 23.91
CA THR A 86 -9.04 -9.64 24.73
C THR A 86 -10.44 -9.27 25.19
N GLU A 87 -10.73 -9.43 26.48
CA GLU A 87 -12.02 -9.05 27.09
C GLU A 87 -12.31 -7.55 26.97
N ALA A 88 -11.31 -6.76 26.57
CA ALA A 88 -11.49 -5.36 26.25
C ALA A 88 -12.19 -5.20 24.90
N SER A 89 -13.53 -5.17 24.92
CA SER A 89 -14.25 -4.36 23.94
C SER A 89 -13.63 -2.97 24.02
N TYR A 90 -12.83 -2.58 23.03
CA TYR A 90 -12.37 -1.20 22.88
C TYR A 90 -13.64 -0.36 22.68
N LYS A 91 -14.19 0.18 23.77
CA LYS A 91 -15.32 1.10 23.72
C LYS A 91 -14.82 2.34 23.00
N VAL A 92 -15.08 2.41 21.70
CA VAL A 92 -14.81 3.60 20.90
C VAL A 92 -15.65 4.71 21.49
N THR A 93 -15.02 5.58 22.28
CA THR A 93 -15.70 6.76 22.81
C THR A 93 -15.93 7.73 21.65
N LYS A 94 -17.06 8.46 21.67
CA LYS A 94 -17.38 9.48 20.66
C LYS A 94 -16.23 10.45 20.40
N LYS A 95 -15.43 10.77 21.44
CA LYS A 95 -14.25 11.64 21.34
C LYS A 95 -13.13 11.07 20.46
N ILE A 96 -12.88 9.76 20.52
CA ILE A 96 -11.87 9.10 19.68
C ILE A 96 -12.37 9.07 18.23
N LEU A 97 -13.65 8.72 18.02
CA LEU A 97 -14.26 8.71 16.70
C LEU A 97 -14.21 10.11 16.06
N ASP A 98 -14.57 11.16 16.79
CA ASP A 98 -14.49 12.54 16.32
C ASP A 98 -13.07 12.95 15.92
N LYS A 99 -12.06 12.54 16.70
CA LYS A 99 -10.65 12.85 16.40
C LYS A 99 -10.21 12.14 15.11
N VAL A 100 -10.59 10.87 14.93
CA VAL A 100 -10.30 10.09 13.72
C VAL A 100 -11.05 10.64 12.51
N SER A 101 -12.32 10.99 12.63
CA SER A 101 -13.10 11.60 11.55
C SER A 101 -12.52 12.94 11.12
N LYS A 102 -12.06 13.76 12.08
CA LYS A 102 -11.37 15.03 11.80
C LYS A 102 -10.05 14.81 11.06
N SER A 103 -9.21 13.87 11.50
CA SER A 103 -7.93 13.58 10.82
C SER A 103 -8.16 13.01 9.42
N TYR A 104 -9.11 12.09 9.26
CA TYR A 104 -9.48 11.52 7.97
C TYR A 104 -9.98 12.58 6.99
N ARG A 105 -10.80 13.54 7.46
CA ARG A 105 -11.31 14.63 6.62
C ARG A 105 -10.20 15.57 6.11
N ILE A 106 -9.15 15.75 6.90
CA ILE A 106 -7.98 16.55 6.51
C ILE A 106 -7.17 15.80 5.43
N THR A 107 -6.81 14.54 5.67
CA THR A 107 -6.05 13.73 4.70
C THR A 107 -6.82 13.50 3.41
N SER A 108 -8.14 13.29 3.48
CA SER A 108 -8.97 13.10 2.28
C SER A 108 -9.01 14.36 1.41
N LYS A 109 -9.02 15.55 2.02
CA LYS A 109 -8.97 16.82 1.26
C LYS A 109 -7.69 16.95 0.43
N GLU A 110 -6.55 16.56 0.98
CA GLU A 110 -5.25 16.57 0.27
C GLU A 110 -5.28 15.70 -1.00
N MET A 111 -5.90 14.51 -0.94
CA MET A 111 -6.05 13.64 -2.11
C MET A 111 -7.07 14.14 -3.12
N ILE A 112 -8.05 14.94 -2.70
CA ILE A 112 -9.14 15.40 -3.57
C ILE A 112 -8.67 16.49 -4.55
N HIS A 113 -7.70 17.31 -4.16
CA HIS A 113 -7.16 18.38 -5.02
C HIS A 113 -6.20 17.87 -6.10
N ASN A 114 -5.88 16.57 -6.15
CA ASN A 114 -5.05 16.00 -7.22
C ASN A 114 -5.83 15.60 -8.49
N ILE A 115 -7.17 15.59 -8.43
CA ILE A 115 -8.02 15.16 -9.54
C ILE A 115 -8.28 16.36 -10.46
N THR A 116 -7.45 16.51 -11.49
CA THR A 116 -7.49 17.65 -12.44
C THR A 116 -8.86 17.82 -13.11
N VAL A 117 -9.53 16.73 -13.49
CA VAL A 117 -10.86 16.77 -14.12
C VAL A 117 -11.94 17.35 -13.20
N LEU A 118 -11.79 17.16 -11.88
CA LEU A 118 -12.73 17.72 -10.90
C LEU A 118 -12.41 19.16 -10.53
N ASN A 119 -11.16 19.61 -10.69
CA ASN A 119 -10.73 20.97 -10.36
C ASN A 119 -10.93 21.95 -11.52
N ASN A 120 -10.47 21.58 -12.72
CA ASN A 120 -10.38 22.49 -13.88
C ASN A 120 -11.25 22.02 -15.06
N GLY A 121 -12.01 20.93 -14.92
CA GLY A 121 -12.87 20.38 -15.97
C GLY A 121 -14.19 21.15 -16.16
N LYS A 122 -14.85 20.92 -17.30
CA LYS A 122 -16.18 21.50 -17.61
C LYS A 122 -17.22 21.06 -16.57
N VAL A 123 -18.02 22.00 -16.09
CA VAL A 123 -19.08 21.73 -15.09
C VAL A 123 -20.28 21.06 -15.77
N SER A 124 -20.33 19.73 -15.70
CA SER A 124 -21.44 18.89 -16.17
C SER A 124 -22.29 18.37 -15.01
N GLN A 125 -23.44 17.74 -15.31
CA GLN A 125 -24.25 17.08 -14.28
C GLN A 125 -23.46 15.98 -13.56
N LEU A 126 -22.65 15.21 -14.30
CA LEU A 126 -21.75 14.20 -13.74
C LEU A 126 -20.66 14.83 -12.85
N SER A 127 -20.04 15.93 -13.26
CA SER A 127 -19.05 16.60 -12.40
C SER A 127 -19.68 17.17 -11.13
N ARG A 128 -20.95 17.62 -11.20
CA ARG A 128 -21.71 18.10 -10.04
C ARG A 128 -22.07 16.94 -9.10
N ALA A 129 -22.48 15.79 -9.63
CA ALA A 129 -22.72 14.57 -8.85
C ALA A 129 -21.43 14.08 -8.17
N LEU A 130 -20.30 14.02 -8.90
CA LEU A 130 -19.00 13.66 -8.36
C LEU A 130 -18.51 14.66 -7.28
N ARG A 131 -18.72 15.97 -7.48
CA ARG A 131 -18.46 16.98 -6.44
C ARG A 131 -19.43 16.85 -5.25
N GLY A 132 -20.65 16.37 -5.46
CA GLY A 132 -21.60 16.00 -4.41
C GLY A 132 -21.05 14.86 -3.55
N PHE A 133 -20.66 13.74 -4.17
CA PHE A 133 -20.02 12.62 -3.47
C PHE A 133 -18.74 13.03 -2.72
N ARG A 134 -17.94 13.91 -3.32
CA ARG A 134 -16.73 14.50 -2.73
C ARG A 134 -16.99 15.29 -1.44
N ASN A 135 -18.11 16.01 -1.39
CA ASN A 135 -18.42 16.90 -0.28
C ASN A 135 -19.40 16.27 0.73
N SER A 136 -20.13 15.23 0.35
CA SER A 136 -21.23 14.64 1.13
C SER A 136 -20.79 13.71 2.25
N GLY A 137 -19.48 13.59 2.53
CA GLY A 137 -18.92 12.92 3.71
C GLY A 137 -19.73 11.73 4.20
N TYR A 138 -19.53 10.54 3.61
CA TYR A 138 -20.19 9.31 4.02
C TYR A 138 -20.16 9.17 5.54
N ILE A 139 -21.33 9.31 6.15
CA ILE A 139 -21.64 8.78 7.47
C ILE A 139 -21.86 7.28 7.23
N ILE A 140 -20.86 6.48 7.58
CA ILE A 140 -21.01 5.05 7.88
C ILE A 140 -20.66 4.91 9.37
#